data_AF-A0A9E7GEC4-F1
#
_entry.id   AF-A0A9E7GEC4-F1
#
_cell.length_a   1.000
_cell.length_b   1.000
_cell.length_c   1.000
_cell.angle_alpha   90.00
_cell.angle_beta   90.00
_cell.angle_gamma   90.00
#
_symmetry.space_group_name_H-M   'P 1'
#
loop_
_entity.id
_entity.type
_entity.pdbx_description
1 polymer ?
#
loop_
_entity_poly.entity_id
_entity_poly.type
_entity_poly.pdbx_seq_one_letter_code
_entity_poly.pdbx_strand_id
1 'polypeptide(L)'
;MASTGDQERITSLLSVAKAFMETHLPAFKEKNPQLDVVTELIRGQHPHLKGFYKNHNQRVVCVKNLMPEDIIQHATRLRNALGRKVVKLRTRHVTKHPSVQGTWTTALKF
;
A
#
# COMPACT_ATOMS: atom_id res chain seq x y z
N MET A 1 14.02 40.13 -5.58
CA MET A 1 12.60 39.71 -5.72
C MET A 1 12.61 38.44 -6.55
N ALA A 2 12.41 37.27 -5.91
CA ALA A 2 12.37 36.00 -6.62
C ALA A 2 11.16 35.97 -7.56
N SER A 3 11.35 35.45 -8.77
CA SER A 3 10.36 35.49 -9.84
C SER A 3 9.05 34.80 -9.43
N THR A 4 7.92 35.40 -9.78
CA THR A 4 6.56 34.88 -9.54
C THR A 4 6.37 33.44 -10.04
N GLY A 5 7.15 33.02 -11.04
CA GLY A 5 7.11 31.66 -11.62
C GLY A 5 7.74 30.56 -10.76
N ASP A 6 8.65 30.88 -9.83
CA ASP A 6 9.18 29.89 -8.89
C ASP A 6 8.21 29.65 -7.73
N GLN A 7 7.41 30.66 -7.36
CA GLN A 7 6.43 30.54 -6.28
C GLN A 7 5.27 29.60 -6.67
N GLU A 8 4.81 29.62 -7.93
CA GLU A 8 3.78 28.69 -8.44
C GLU A 8 4.26 27.24 -8.57
N ARG A 9 5.55 27.03 -8.82
CA ARG A 9 6.18 25.71 -8.79
C ARG A 9 6.32 25.17 -7.37
N ILE A 10 6.50 26.05 -6.39
CA ILE A 10 6.61 25.67 -4.97
C ILE A 10 5.22 25.44 -4.34
N THR A 11 4.18 26.18 -4.73
CA THR A 11 2.80 25.93 -4.27
C THR A 11 2.11 24.74 -4.93
N SER A 12 2.57 24.25 -6.08
CA SER A 12 1.97 23.10 -6.78
C SER A 12 2.42 21.72 -6.29
N LEU A 13 3.50 21.61 -5.50
CA LEU A 13 4.06 20.30 -5.09
C LEU A 13 3.58 19.80 -3.72
N LEU A 14 3.19 20.72 -2.81
CA LEU A 14 2.55 20.39 -1.53
C LEU A 14 1.01 20.38 -1.59
N SER A 15 0.42 20.89 -2.68
CA SER A 15 -1.03 20.91 -2.88
C SER A 15 -1.58 19.54 -3.27
N VAL A 16 -0.80 18.69 -3.94
CA VAL A 16 -1.37 17.47 -4.55
C VAL A 16 -1.85 16.45 -3.52
N ALA A 17 -1.09 16.24 -2.43
CA ALA A 17 -1.53 15.38 -1.33
C ALA A 17 -2.73 15.97 -0.58
N LYS A 18 -2.83 17.31 -0.49
CA LYS A 18 -4.00 17.99 0.07
C LYS A 18 -5.24 17.82 -0.82
N ALA A 19 -5.08 17.98 -2.13
CA ALA A 19 -6.13 17.74 -3.10
C ALA A 19 -6.69 16.32 -2.99
N PHE A 20 -5.81 15.31 -2.86
CA PHE A 20 -6.24 13.93 -2.59
C PHE A 20 -7.06 13.77 -1.30
N MET A 21 -6.66 14.45 -0.21
CA MET A 21 -7.39 14.42 1.07
C MET A 21 -8.79 15.01 0.97
N GLU A 22 -8.98 16.03 0.14
CA GLU A 22 -10.28 16.70 -0.03
C GLU A 22 -11.20 15.93 -0.98
N THR A 23 -10.68 15.43 -2.11
CA THR A 23 -11.53 14.86 -3.18
C THR A 23 -11.71 13.35 -3.08
N HIS A 24 -10.63 12.60 -2.87
CA HIS A 24 -10.64 11.14 -3.02
C HIS A 24 -10.71 10.39 -1.69
N LEU A 25 -10.16 10.96 -0.62
CA LEU A 25 -10.12 10.31 0.69
C LEU A 25 -11.52 10.01 1.28
N PRO A 26 -12.52 10.91 1.21
CA PRO A 26 -13.86 10.61 1.74
C PRO A 26 -14.49 9.41 1.03
N ALA A 27 -14.49 9.41 -0.30
CA ALA A 27 -15.00 8.31 -1.10
C ALA A 27 -14.23 6.99 -0.87
N PHE A 28 -12.93 7.06 -0.58
CA PHE A 28 -12.13 5.89 -0.24
C PHE A 28 -12.52 5.29 1.12
N LYS A 29 -12.80 6.12 2.12
CA LYS A 29 -13.28 5.69 3.45
C LYS A 29 -14.65 5.02 3.35
N GLU A 30 -15.59 5.65 2.65
CA GLU A 30 -16.95 5.10 2.47
C GLU A 30 -16.95 3.72 1.80
N LYS A 31 -16.10 3.52 0.79
CA LYS A 31 -15.96 2.23 0.10
C LYS A 31 -15.27 1.15 0.95
N ASN A 32 -14.57 1.52 2.01
CA ASN A 32 -13.77 0.60 2.82
C ASN A 32 -14.03 0.81 4.32
N PRO A 33 -15.25 0.52 4.82
CA PRO A 33 -15.59 0.71 6.22
C PRO A 33 -14.77 -0.17 7.19
N GLN A 34 -14.12 -1.22 6.68
CA GLN A 34 -13.22 -2.08 7.45
C GLN A 34 -11.86 -1.45 7.80
N LEU A 35 -11.52 -0.30 7.21
CA LEU A 35 -10.24 0.36 7.42
C LEU A 35 -10.39 1.51 8.39
N ASP A 36 -9.45 1.59 9.34
CA ASP A 36 -9.23 2.82 10.08
C ASP A 36 -8.27 3.72 9.30
N VAL A 37 -8.70 4.95 9.04
CA VAL A 37 -7.98 5.90 8.18
C VAL A 37 -7.74 7.19 8.95
N VAL A 38 -6.53 7.29 9.49
CA VAL A 38 -6.04 8.44 10.27
C VAL A 38 -5.21 9.36 9.38
N THR A 39 -5.43 10.67 9.51
CA THR A 39 -4.67 11.70 8.80
C THR A 39 -3.87 12.53 9.79
N GLU A 40 -2.55 12.57 9.61
CA GLU A 40 -1.63 13.34 10.45
C GLU A 40 -0.84 14.34 9.60
N LEU A 41 -0.70 15.58 10.09
CA LEU A 41 0.11 16.60 9.45
C LEU A 41 1.49 16.67 10.10
N ILE A 42 2.51 16.23 9.36
CA ILE A 42 3.92 16.31 9.78
C ILE A 42 4.61 17.40 8.95
N ARG A 43 5.05 18.48 9.60
CA ARG A 43 5.73 19.60 8.93
C ARG A 43 7.17 19.23 8.56
N GLY A 44 7.68 19.74 7.44
CA GLY A 44 9.07 19.56 7.00
C GLY A 44 9.41 18.16 6.48
N GLN A 45 8.41 17.29 6.27
CA GLN A 45 8.60 15.93 5.77
C GLN A 45 7.86 15.73 4.45
N HIS A 46 8.39 14.84 3.60
CA HIS A 46 7.68 14.45 2.39
C HIS A 46 6.41 13.65 2.72
N PRO A 47 5.31 13.86 1.98
CA PRO A 47 4.07 13.14 2.21
C PRO A 47 4.26 11.65 1.92
N HIS A 48 3.70 10.81 2.78
CA HIS A 48 3.79 9.36 2.66
C HIS A 48 2.51 8.71 3.21
N LEU A 49 2.19 7.54 2.69
CA LEU A 49 1.14 6.67 3.20
C LEU A 49 1.76 5.58 4.07
N LYS A 50 1.15 5.33 5.23
CA LYS A 50 1.50 4.21 6.11
C LYS A 50 0.33 3.24 6.19
N GLY A 51 0.58 1.97 5.90
CA GLY A 51 -0.35 0.88 6.16
C GLY A 51 0.08 0.08 7.38
N PHE A 52 -0.79 0.01 8.38
CA PHE A 52 -0.63 -0.87 9.54
C PHE A 52 -1.47 -2.13 9.36
N TYR A 53 -0.88 -3.29 9.63
CA TYR A 53 -1.51 -4.58 9.39
C TYR A 53 -1.67 -5.37 10.68
N LYS A 54 -2.67 -6.27 10.73
CA LYS A 54 -2.95 -7.14 11.89
C LYS A 54 -1.76 -8.00 12.33
N ASN A 55 -0.82 -8.26 11.44
CA ASN A 55 0.41 -9.00 11.75
C ASN A 55 1.51 -8.10 12.35
N HIS A 56 1.17 -6.89 12.81
CA HIS A 56 2.07 -5.89 13.42
C HIS A 56 3.14 -5.34 12.49
N ASN A 57 3.10 -5.70 11.19
CA ASN A 57 3.97 -5.10 10.21
C ASN A 57 3.41 -3.75 9.75
N GLN A 58 4.32 -2.90 9.30
CA GLN A 58 4.01 -1.64 8.65
C GLN A 58 4.59 -1.61 7.25
N ARG A 59 3.91 -0.91 6.34
CA ARG A 59 4.45 -0.56 5.02
C ARG A 59 4.30 0.93 4.79
N VAL A 60 5.38 1.55 4.32
CA VAL A 60 5.43 2.98 4.03
C VAL A 60 5.66 3.18 2.54
N VAL A 61 4.89 4.07 1.92
CA VAL A 61 5.04 4.46 0.52
C VAL A 61 5.13 5.98 0.46
N CYS A 62 6.22 6.50 -0.08
CA CYS A 62 6.36 7.93 -0.31
C CYS A 62 5.46 8.33 -1.50
N VAL A 63 4.74 9.44 -1.37
CA VAL A 63 3.82 9.96 -2.40
C VAL A 63 4.18 11.38 -2.83
N LYS A 64 5.45 11.77 -2.67
CA LYS A 64 5.94 13.07 -3.13
C LYS A 64 5.74 13.21 -4.65
N ASN A 65 5.25 14.36 -5.07
CA ASN A 65 5.10 14.74 -6.49
C ASN A 65 4.26 13.75 -7.33
N LEU A 66 3.40 12.95 -6.71
CA LEU A 66 2.46 12.07 -7.41
C LEU A 66 1.13 12.77 -7.62
N MET A 67 0.45 12.48 -8.73
CA MET A 67 -0.92 12.95 -8.97
C MET A 67 -1.91 12.25 -8.02
N PRO A 68 -3.08 12.86 -7.72
CA PRO A 68 -4.06 12.28 -6.80
C PRO A 68 -4.54 10.88 -7.24
N GLU A 69 -4.61 10.67 -8.56
CA GLU A 69 -4.98 9.39 -9.19
C GLU A 69 -3.92 8.29 -8.98
N ASP A 70 -2.64 8.64 -8.88
CA ASP A 70 -1.60 7.69 -8.55
C ASP A 70 -1.60 7.39 -7.05
N ILE A 71 -1.88 8.40 -6.22
CA ILE A 71 -1.99 8.25 -4.76
C ILE A 71 -3.12 7.26 -4.42
N ILE A 72 -4.28 7.34 -5.07
CA ILE A 72 -5.38 6.38 -4.86
C ILE A 72 -4.98 4.95 -5.27
N GLN A 73 -4.20 4.78 -6.33
CA GLN A 73 -3.68 3.46 -6.71
C GLN A 73 -2.73 2.92 -5.64
N HIS A 74 -1.83 3.74 -5.10
CA HIS A 74 -0.95 3.35 -4.00
C HIS A 74 -1.72 3.01 -2.72
N ALA A 75 -2.74 3.80 -2.36
CA ALA A 75 -3.63 3.49 -1.25
C ALA A 75 -4.37 2.15 -1.45
N THR A 76 -4.87 1.90 -2.66
CA THR A 76 -5.53 0.63 -3.03
C THR A 76 -4.55 -0.56 -2.96
N ARG A 77 -3.30 -0.38 -3.39
CA ARG A 77 -2.25 -1.41 -3.25
C ARG A 77 -1.97 -1.72 -1.78
N LEU A 78 -1.90 -0.71 -0.91
CA LEU A 78 -1.70 -0.90 0.52
C LEU A 78 -2.88 -1.64 1.16
N ARG A 79 -4.11 -1.29 0.77
CA ARG A 79 -5.37 -1.94 1.20
C ARG A 79 -5.43 -3.41 0.81
N ASN A 80 -5.00 -3.74 -0.41
CA ASN A 80 -5.02 -5.13 -0.91
C ASN A 80 -3.83 -5.97 -0.43
N ALA A 81 -2.81 -5.35 0.18
CA ALA A 81 -1.64 -6.07 0.65
C ALA A 81 -1.90 -6.82 1.97
N LEU A 82 -1.20 -7.94 2.15
CA LEU A 82 -1.30 -8.77 3.36
C LEU A 82 -0.41 -8.28 4.53
N GLY A 83 0.40 -7.25 4.31
CA GLY A 83 1.40 -6.80 5.28
C GLY A 83 2.58 -7.77 5.49
N ARG A 84 2.76 -8.80 4.67
CA ARG A 84 3.95 -9.68 4.76
C ARG A 84 5.16 -8.99 4.14
N LYS A 85 6.38 -9.32 4.57
CA LYS A 85 7.61 -8.85 3.89
C LYS A 85 7.61 -9.36 2.43
N VAL A 86 7.99 -8.51 1.48
CA VAL A 86 8.16 -8.93 0.09
C VAL A 86 9.39 -9.83 0.02
N VAL A 87 9.18 -11.10 -0.29
CA VAL A 87 10.22 -12.12 -0.45
C VAL A 87 9.99 -12.85 -1.75
N LYS A 88 11.08 -13.31 -2.39
CA LYS A 88 10.98 -14.10 -3.62
C LYS A 88 10.25 -15.41 -3.31
N LEU A 89 9.19 -15.70 -4.06
CA LEU A 89 8.45 -16.95 -3.94
C LEU A 89 9.33 -18.13 -4.40
N ARG A 90 9.43 -19.18 -3.57
CA ARG A 90 10.14 -20.41 -3.92
C ARG A 90 9.27 -21.35 -4.76
N THR A 91 8.01 -21.51 -4.37
CA THR A 91 7.02 -22.34 -5.07
C THR A 91 5.72 -21.55 -5.23
N ARG A 92 5.00 -21.77 -6.35
CA ARG A 92 3.70 -21.12 -6.60
C ARG A 92 2.54 -21.84 -5.90
N HIS A 93 2.67 -23.16 -5.71
CA HIS A 93 1.68 -24.00 -5.06
C HIS A 93 2.17 -24.42 -3.68
N VAL A 94 1.31 -24.23 -2.68
CA VAL A 94 1.55 -24.65 -1.29
C VAL A 94 0.39 -25.51 -0.87
N THR A 95 0.64 -26.80 -0.64
CA THR A 95 -0.33 -27.74 -0.09
C THR A 95 0.23 -28.39 1.17
N LYS A 96 -0.64 -28.59 2.17
CA LYS A 96 -0.32 -29.40 3.35
C LYS A 96 -0.54 -30.89 3.10
N HIS A 97 -1.33 -31.24 2.09
CA HIS A 97 -1.74 -32.61 1.77
C HIS A 97 -1.42 -32.88 0.30
N PRO A 98 -0.20 -33.33 -0.01
CA PRO A 98 0.26 -33.46 -1.40
C PRO A 98 -0.31 -34.68 -2.14
N SER A 99 -0.76 -35.71 -1.42
CA SER A 99 -1.33 -36.92 -2.02
C SER A 99 -2.48 -37.46 -1.19
N VAL A 100 -3.46 -38.06 -1.86
CA VAL A 100 -4.61 -38.76 -1.25
C VAL A 100 -4.31 -40.25 -1.07
N GLN A 101 -3.57 -40.85 -2.01
CA GLN A 101 -3.28 -42.30 -2.04
C GLN A 101 -1.96 -42.67 -1.36
N GLY A 102 -1.31 -41.70 -0.71
CA GLY A 102 0.04 -41.83 -0.18
C GLY A 102 1.10 -41.35 -1.18
N THR A 103 2.27 -41.00 -0.65
CA THR A 103 3.45 -40.73 -1.47
C THR A 103 4.06 -42.06 -1.92
N TRP A 104 4.68 -42.05 -3.10
CA TRP A 104 5.39 -43.22 -3.60
C TRP A 104 6.38 -43.77 -2.56
N THR A 105 6.38 -45.08 -2.36
CA THR A 105 7.26 -45.80 -1.44
C THR A 105 7.63 -47.17 -2.00
N THR A 106 8.81 -47.68 -1.67
CA THR A 106 9.31 -48.99 -2.13
C THR A 106 8.65 -50.17 -1.42
N ALA A 107 7.97 -49.96 -0.30
CA ALA A 107 7.43 -51.00 0.58
C ALA A 107 6.19 -51.76 0.02
N LEU A 108 5.95 -51.72 -1.29
CA LEU A 108 4.85 -52.41 -1.92
C LEU A 108 5.12 -53.93 -1.88
N LYS A 109 4.37 -54.65 -1.05
CA LYS A 109 4.33 -56.11 -1.07
C LYS A 109 3.15 -56.54 -1.95
N PHE A 110 3.44 -57.36 -2.95
CA PHE A 110 2.46 -58.00 -3.83
C PHE A 110 1.84 -59.23 -3.16
#